data_AF-A0A969VX92-F1
#
_entry.id   AF-A0A969VX92-F1
#
_cell.length_a   1.000
_cell.length_b   1.000
_cell.length_c   1.000
_cell.angle_alpha   90.00
_cell.angle_beta   90.00
_cell.angle_gamma   90.00
#
_symmetry.space_group_name_H-M   'P 1'
#
loop_
_entity.id
_entity.type
_entity.pdbx_description
1 polymer ?
#
loop_
_entity_poly.entity_id
_entity_poly.type
_entity_poly.pdbx_seq_one_letter_code
_entity_poly.pdbx_strand_id
1 'polypeptide(L)'
;MKNELSAHRQEARRERTYVAVTARRWPSKTKWAAGKRGRNEWQDVVAYDADDLEHWLEQAPAVALAFAEELGLSGPGVTSLAAYFSAWSSQSKPGISPEALLTERTAQKERILQKCMEWDSASTSSAIPIKGDSVEEAVAFTAATLLENQVLTQRTVVVTDKAGWQFVAKNPNILFAIAARPECADAPPDRAGLLVIIPYATGDMKRQFKGTAGRIDDDDIVLDRISHHEFDQALKELGVEENDARRLSGLCGRSWSVFRRQHATNPAIRSPAWLDHPNASVLSLLCLVGSWSSAKDADRDALSQIAGRSYESIERDLLSLEQLDDSPIIHIGTVWKAKSPLELMALFAGRISEPELDRFCEQVGRILSKPDPIADLPSEERTMAGFRGVEIQ
;
A
#
# COMPACT_ATOMS: atom_id res chain seq x y z
N MET A 1 -30.65 40.04 19.28
CA MET A 1 -30.30 39.16 18.13
C MET A 1 -29.30 39.74 17.13
N LYS A 2 -29.60 40.72 16.25
CA LYS A 2 -28.59 41.22 15.25
C LYS A 2 -27.35 41.87 15.88
N ASN A 3 -27.52 42.61 16.98
CA ASN A 3 -26.40 43.27 17.68
C ASN A 3 -25.52 42.27 18.46
N GLU A 4 -26.08 41.24 19.08
CA GLU A 4 -25.33 40.20 19.80
C GLU A 4 -24.48 39.33 18.86
N LEU A 5 -25.00 38.96 17.69
CA LEU A 5 -24.24 38.27 16.63
C LEU A 5 -23.08 39.12 16.09
N SER A 6 -23.24 40.44 16.06
CA SER A 6 -22.18 41.37 15.62
C SER A 6 -21.10 41.59 16.69
N ALA A 7 -21.49 41.61 17.96
CA ALA A 7 -20.58 41.72 19.10
C ALA A 7 -19.74 40.44 19.26
N HIS A 8 -20.38 39.26 19.19
CA HIS A 8 -19.68 37.98 19.18
C HIS A 8 -18.70 37.86 18.01
N ARG A 9 -19.05 38.38 16.82
CA ARG A 9 -18.13 38.46 15.68
C ARG A 9 -16.97 39.42 15.91
N GLN A 10 -17.16 40.50 16.66
CA GLN A 10 -16.08 41.46 16.97
C GLN A 10 -15.13 40.90 18.03
N GLU A 11 -15.65 40.25 19.07
CA GLU A 11 -14.81 39.56 20.07
C GLU A 11 -14.00 38.44 19.42
N ALA A 12 -14.64 37.60 18.59
CA ALA A 12 -13.95 36.53 17.87
C ALA A 12 -12.84 37.02 16.91
N ARG A 13 -12.88 38.29 16.45
CA ARG A 13 -11.81 38.85 15.61
C ARG A 13 -10.58 39.21 16.41
N ARG A 14 -10.75 39.68 17.66
CA ARG A 14 -9.63 40.05 18.54
C ARG A 14 -8.75 38.88 18.95
N GLU A 15 -9.25 37.66 18.76
CA GLU A 15 -8.53 36.41 18.99
C GLU A 15 -7.99 35.77 17.68
N ARG A 16 -8.12 36.45 16.54
CA ARG A 16 -7.74 35.92 15.22
C ARG A 16 -6.81 36.86 14.48
N THR A 17 -5.89 36.30 13.72
CA THR A 17 -5.05 37.04 12.77
C THR A 17 -5.75 37.12 11.42
N TYR A 18 -5.87 38.33 10.87
CA TYR A 18 -6.34 38.54 9.50
C TYR A 18 -5.15 38.41 8.53
N VAL A 19 -5.25 37.49 7.58
CA VAL A 19 -4.24 37.31 6.53
C VAL A 19 -4.81 37.75 5.19
N ALA A 20 -4.28 38.84 4.63
CA ALA A 20 -4.52 39.23 3.25
C ALA A 20 -3.52 38.52 2.34
N VAL A 21 -3.98 37.90 1.25
CA VAL A 21 -3.10 37.29 0.24
C VAL A 21 -3.53 37.76 -1.14
N THR A 22 -2.57 38.10 -2.00
CA THR A 22 -2.83 38.46 -3.41
C THR A 22 -1.74 37.93 -4.33
N ALA A 23 -2.13 37.44 -5.51
CA ALA A 23 -1.19 37.03 -6.56
C ALA A 23 -0.62 38.22 -7.38
N ARG A 24 -0.85 39.46 -6.94
CA ARG A 24 -0.31 40.67 -7.56
C ARG A 24 0.67 41.34 -6.62
N ARG A 25 1.73 41.94 -7.16
CA ARG A 25 2.64 42.79 -6.38
C ARG A 25 1.88 43.88 -5.64
N TRP A 26 2.17 44.05 -4.36
CA TRP A 26 1.52 45.03 -3.51
C TRP A 26 2.56 45.85 -2.74
N PRO A 27 3.15 46.88 -3.38
CA PRO A 27 4.23 47.66 -2.78
C PRO A 27 3.86 48.33 -1.44
N SER A 28 2.56 48.61 -1.21
CA SER A 28 2.05 49.25 -0.01
C SER A 28 1.50 48.28 1.05
N LYS A 29 1.71 46.96 0.90
CA LYS A 29 1.15 45.92 1.79
C LYS A 29 1.49 46.15 3.26
N THR A 30 2.76 46.46 3.57
CA THR A 30 3.23 46.65 4.95
C THR A 30 2.57 47.87 5.60
N LYS A 31 2.44 48.98 4.85
CA LYS A 31 1.76 50.19 5.32
C LYS A 31 0.26 49.93 5.53
N TRP A 32 -0.37 49.19 4.63
CA TRP A 32 -1.77 48.80 4.77
C TRP A 32 -2.01 47.92 5.99
N ALA A 33 -1.16 46.90 6.21
CA ALA A 33 -1.26 45.98 7.35
C ALA A 33 -1.07 46.73 8.66
N ALA A 34 -0.05 47.60 8.76
CA ALA A 34 0.14 48.47 9.93
C ALA A 34 -1.07 49.38 10.20
N GLY A 35 -1.65 49.97 9.15
CA GLY A 35 -2.86 50.79 9.28
C GLY A 35 -4.10 50.02 9.74
N LYS A 36 -4.18 48.71 9.45
CA LYS A 36 -5.24 47.83 9.93
C LYS A 36 -5.00 47.34 11.35
N ARG A 37 -3.76 47.01 11.73
CA ARG A 37 -3.39 46.68 13.12
C ARG A 37 -3.73 47.83 14.06
N GLY A 38 -3.45 49.08 13.67
CA GLY A 38 -3.75 50.26 14.47
C GLY A 38 -5.24 50.46 14.82
N ARG A 39 -6.16 49.73 14.18
CA ARG A 39 -7.59 49.75 14.51
C ARG A 39 -7.98 48.78 15.63
N ASN A 40 -7.08 47.88 16.05
CA ASN A 40 -7.31 46.87 17.10
C ASN A 40 -8.61 46.06 16.90
N GLU A 41 -8.97 45.83 15.64
CA GLU A 41 -10.12 45.00 15.24
C GLU A 41 -9.79 43.51 15.24
N TRP A 42 -8.51 43.17 15.04
CA TRP A 42 -7.98 41.80 14.93
C TRP A 42 -6.81 41.61 15.91
N GLN A 43 -6.47 40.37 16.23
CA GLN A 43 -5.28 40.03 17.03
C GLN A 43 -4.00 40.53 16.32
N ASP A 44 -3.91 40.24 15.02
CA ASP A 44 -2.86 40.74 14.13
C ASP A 44 -3.39 40.84 12.70
N VAL A 45 -2.65 41.55 11.84
CA VAL A 45 -2.91 41.69 10.42
C VAL A 45 -1.62 41.46 9.65
N VAL A 46 -1.62 40.45 8.80
CA VAL A 46 -0.50 40.07 7.93
C VAL A 46 -0.95 40.19 6.47
N ALA A 47 -0.04 40.59 5.59
CA ALA A 47 -0.31 40.74 4.16
C ALA A 47 0.80 40.08 3.35
N TYR A 48 0.42 39.16 2.48
CA TYR A 48 1.29 38.48 1.53
C TYR A 48 0.94 38.86 0.10
N ASP A 49 1.95 39.05 -0.75
CA ASP A 49 1.80 39.37 -2.16
C ASP A 49 2.57 38.40 -3.07
N ALA A 50 2.58 38.70 -4.38
CA ALA A 50 3.22 37.85 -5.38
C ALA A 50 4.69 37.53 -5.08
N ASP A 51 5.45 38.50 -4.56
CA ASP A 51 6.89 38.33 -4.31
C ASP A 51 7.11 37.43 -3.07
N ASP A 52 6.24 37.52 -2.04
CA ASP A 52 6.31 36.60 -0.89
C ASP A 52 5.96 35.17 -1.28
N LEU A 53 4.93 35.01 -2.13
CA LEU A 53 4.48 33.70 -2.59
C LEU A 53 5.54 33.04 -3.48
N GLU A 54 6.15 33.78 -4.40
CA GLU A 54 7.27 33.29 -5.21
C GLU A 54 8.42 32.81 -4.32
N HIS A 55 8.85 33.65 -3.38
CA HIS A 55 9.95 33.31 -2.47
C HIS A 55 9.63 32.08 -1.61
N TRP A 56 8.39 31.98 -1.10
CA TRP A 56 7.96 30.80 -0.35
C TRP A 56 7.99 29.53 -1.18
N LEU A 57 7.49 29.57 -2.42
CA LEU A 57 7.49 28.40 -3.32
C LEU A 57 8.91 27.97 -3.71
N GLU A 58 9.83 28.91 -3.88
CA GLU A 58 11.25 28.61 -4.10
C GLU A 58 11.88 27.87 -2.90
N GLN A 59 11.48 28.24 -1.68
CA GLN A 59 11.95 27.56 -0.46
C GLN A 59 11.22 26.24 -0.15
N ALA A 60 10.01 26.04 -0.69
CA ALA A 60 9.17 24.87 -0.43
C ALA A 60 8.88 24.09 -1.73
N PRO A 61 9.88 23.42 -2.33
CA PRO A 61 9.75 22.79 -3.65
C PRO A 61 8.70 21.68 -3.73
N ALA A 62 8.41 20.96 -2.64
CA ALA A 62 7.31 19.99 -2.63
C ALA A 62 5.93 20.67 -2.69
N VAL A 63 5.79 21.85 -2.07
CA VAL A 63 4.59 22.68 -2.17
C VAL A 63 4.47 23.29 -3.56
N ALA A 64 5.59 23.77 -4.12
CA ALA A 64 5.63 24.25 -5.50
C ALA A 64 5.24 23.16 -6.51
N LEU A 65 5.67 21.91 -6.28
CA LEU A 65 5.24 20.76 -7.07
C LEU A 65 3.73 20.53 -6.97
N ALA A 66 3.17 20.49 -5.76
CA ALA A 66 1.73 20.31 -5.56
C ALA A 66 0.91 21.43 -6.22
N PHE A 67 1.35 22.68 -6.09
CA PHE A 67 0.72 23.82 -6.74
C PHE A 67 0.85 23.76 -8.27
N ALA A 68 2.00 23.33 -8.81
CA ALA A 68 2.18 23.14 -10.24
C ALA A 68 1.27 22.04 -10.80
N GLU A 69 1.01 20.97 -10.03
CA GLU A 69 0.04 19.92 -10.40
C GLU A 69 -1.38 20.49 -10.55
N GLU A 70 -1.83 21.34 -9.62
CA GLU A 70 -3.14 22.01 -9.70
C GLU A 70 -3.26 22.91 -10.96
N LEU A 71 -2.14 23.49 -11.39
CA LEU A 71 -2.07 24.33 -12.59
C LEU A 71 -1.85 23.53 -13.89
N GLY A 72 -1.60 22.22 -13.82
CA GLY A 72 -1.25 21.39 -14.98
C GLY A 72 0.14 21.69 -15.56
N LEU A 73 1.06 22.18 -14.72
CA LEU A 73 2.44 22.58 -15.08
C LEU A 73 3.51 21.62 -14.56
N SER A 74 3.13 20.55 -13.87
CA SER A 74 4.08 19.55 -13.37
C SER A 74 4.68 18.70 -14.49
N GLY A 75 5.96 18.37 -14.35
CA GLY A 75 6.69 17.48 -15.26
C GLY A 75 6.54 16.00 -14.88
N PRO A 76 7.00 15.07 -15.75
CA PRO A 76 6.92 13.64 -15.47
C PRO A 76 7.93 13.20 -14.38
N GLY A 77 7.66 12.05 -13.79
CA GLY A 77 8.60 11.30 -12.95
C GLY A 77 8.65 11.70 -11.48
N VAL A 78 7.96 12.76 -11.08
CA VAL A 78 7.81 13.16 -9.68
C VAL A 78 6.40 13.70 -9.44
N THR A 79 5.85 13.45 -8.26
CA THR A 79 4.53 13.94 -7.86
C THR A 79 4.50 14.27 -6.38
N SER A 80 3.54 15.11 -5.96
CA SER A 80 3.28 15.35 -4.55
C SER A 80 2.67 14.11 -3.87
N LEU A 81 2.76 14.05 -2.54
CA LEU A 81 2.13 12.97 -1.76
C LEU A 81 0.61 12.89 -2.01
N ALA A 82 -0.05 14.05 -2.03
CA ALA A 82 -1.50 14.15 -2.19
C ALA A 82 -1.95 13.70 -3.58
N ALA A 83 -1.26 14.14 -4.63
CA ALA A 83 -1.56 13.74 -5.99
C ALA A 83 -1.34 12.23 -6.20
N TYR A 84 -0.24 11.66 -5.69
CA TYR A 84 -0.03 10.22 -5.75
C TYR A 84 -1.16 9.45 -5.05
N PHE A 85 -1.47 9.81 -3.79
CA PHE A 85 -2.48 9.10 -3.00
C PHE A 85 -3.87 9.21 -3.64
N SER A 86 -4.24 10.41 -4.11
CA SER A 86 -5.51 10.64 -4.81
C SER A 86 -5.62 9.81 -6.09
N ALA A 87 -4.55 9.76 -6.89
CA ALA A 87 -4.49 8.95 -8.10
C ALA A 87 -4.61 7.45 -7.78
N TRP A 88 -3.97 6.97 -6.72
CA TRP A 88 -4.07 5.56 -6.30
C TRP A 88 -5.46 5.21 -5.77
N SER A 89 -6.01 6.06 -4.89
CA SER A 89 -7.32 5.88 -4.22
C SER A 89 -8.49 5.90 -5.21
N SER A 90 -8.47 6.83 -6.17
CA SER A 90 -9.55 7.01 -7.16
C SER A 90 -9.68 5.88 -8.19
N GLN A 91 -8.75 4.91 -8.17
CA GLN A 91 -8.78 3.79 -9.11
C GLN A 91 -9.84 2.74 -8.77
N SER A 92 -10.38 2.73 -7.54
CA SER A 92 -11.45 1.84 -7.09
C SER A 92 -12.76 2.57 -6.73
N LYS A 93 -13.87 1.83 -6.65
CA LYS A 93 -15.15 2.32 -6.13
C LYS A 93 -15.72 1.39 -5.03
N PRO A 94 -15.88 1.87 -3.78
CA PRO A 94 -15.43 3.17 -3.28
C PRO A 94 -13.90 3.35 -3.35
N GLY A 95 -13.46 4.62 -3.36
CA GLY A 95 -12.03 4.94 -3.28
C GLY A 95 -11.52 4.66 -1.88
N ILE A 96 -10.32 4.07 -1.76
CA ILE A 96 -9.74 3.73 -0.46
C ILE A 96 -9.25 5.01 0.22
N SER A 97 -9.83 5.37 1.36
CA SER A 97 -9.44 6.57 2.11
C SER A 97 -8.13 6.37 2.88
N PRO A 98 -7.45 7.46 3.29
CA PRO A 98 -6.29 7.35 4.17
C PRO A 98 -6.60 6.59 5.46
N GLU A 99 -7.75 6.88 6.07
CA GLU A 99 -8.18 6.28 7.34
C GLU A 99 -8.31 4.76 7.22
N ALA A 100 -8.95 4.29 6.14
CA ALA A 100 -9.12 2.86 5.86
C ALA A 100 -7.78 2.16 5.56
N LEU A 101 -6.87 2.81 4.84
CA LEU A 101 -5.56 2.24 4.53
C LEU A 101 -4.65 2.15 5.78
N LEU A 102 -4.82 3.07 6.72
CA LEU A 102 -4.03 3.18 7.95
C LEU A 102 -4.62 2.37 9.12
N THR A 103 -5.81 1.80 8.99
CA THR A 103 -6.47 0.99 10.02
C THR A 103 -5.56 -0.15 10.51
N GLU A 104 -5.48 -0.32 11.84
CA GLU A 104 -4.65 -1.34 12.52
C GLU A 104 -3.14 -1.26 12.22
N ARG A 105 -2.65 -0.16 11.63
CA ARG A 105 -1.24 0.02 11.23
C ARG A 105 -0.56 1.20 11.93
N THR A 106 -1.03 1.55 13.14
CA THR A 106 -0.54 2.69 13.93
C THR A 106 0.95 2.57 14.26
N ALA A 107 1.43 1.38 14.63
CA ALA A 107 2.84 1.18 14.97
C ALA A 107 3.78 1.44 13.78
N GLN A 108 3.41 0.96 12.58
CA GLN A 108 4.15 1.19 11.34
C GLN A 108 4.17 2.68 10.99
N LYS A 109 3.01 3.34 11.09
CA LYS A 109 2.86 4.78 10.87
C LYS A 109 3.74 5.59 11.83
N GLU A 110 3.67 5.33 13.12
CA GLU A 110 4.48 6.01 14.14
C GLU A 110 5.97 5.81 13.90
N ARG A 111 6.41 4.60 13.52
CA ARG A 111 7.80 4.32 13.18
C ARG A 111 8.28 5.11 11.96
N ILE A 112 7.47 5.25 10.91
CA ILE A 112 7.80 6.10 9.75
C ILE A 112 7.95 7.56 10.18
N LEU A 113 6.96 8.08 10.92
CA LEU A 113 6.96 9.47 11.38
C LEU A 113 8.16 9.77 12.29
N GLN A 114 8.46 8.88 13.24
CA GLN A 114 9.60 8.99 14.14
C GLN A 114 10.92 9.03 13.35
N LYS A 115 11.15 8.07 12.46
CA LYS A 115 12.37 8.04 11.64
C LYS A 115 12.53 9.29 10.79
N CYS A 116 11.45 9.82 10.23
CA CYS A 116 11.50 11.05 9.43
C CYS A 116 11.72 12.30 10.30
N MET A 117 11.18 12.34 11.51
CA MET A 117 11.33 13.49 12.43
C MET A 117 12.70 13.55 13.09
N GLU A 118 13.28 12.39 13.40
CA GLU A 118 14.64 12.28 13.94
C GLU A 118 15.71 12.45 12.85
N TRP A 119 15.31 12.44 11.57
CA TRP A 119 16.21 12.63 10.45
C TRP A 119 16.69 14.08 10.36
N ASP A 120 18.00 14.26 10.38
CA ASP A 120 18.65 15.55 10.15
C ASP A 120 19.55 15.52 8.91
N SER A 121 19.79 16.70 8.35
CA SER A 121 20.73 17.00 7.28
C SER A 121 22.16 16.50 7.52
N ALA A 122 22.57 16.31 8.78
CA ALA A 122 23.86 15.74 9.16
C ALA A 122 23.90 14.20 9.10
N SER A 123 22.75 13.53 8.98
CA SER A 123 22.68 12.08 8.88
C SER A 123 23.20 11.60 7.51
N THR A 124 24.09 10.61 7.55
CA THR A 124 24.52 9.88 6.35
C THR A 124 23.39 9.01 5.83
N SER A 125 23.16 9.05 4.51
CA SER A 125 22.04 8.40 3.81
C SER A 125 21.78 6.98 4.34
N SER A 126 20.61 6.78 4.92
CA SER A 126 20.01 5.47 5.18
C SER A 126 18.71 5.40 4.38
N ALA A 127 18.26 4.19 4.08
CA ALA A 127 16.97 3.97 3.44
C ALA A 127 15.95 3.48 4.47
N ILE A 128 14.69 3.87 4.32
CA ILE A 128 13.58 3.29 5.08
C ILE A 128 12.86 2.28 4.18
N PRO A 129 13.10 0.98 4.34
CA PRO A 129 12.38 -0.06 3.63
C PRO A 129 10.96 -0.24 4.19
N ILE A 130 9.97 -0.36 3.31
CA ILE A 130 8.57 -0.60 3.67
C ILE A 130 8.03 -1.76 2.85
N LYS A 131 7.73 -2.87 3.53
CA LYS A 131 7.22 -4.09 2.92
C LYS A 131 5.70 -4.06 2.91
N GLY A 132 5.11 -4.08 1.71
CA GLY A 132 3.68 -4.16 1.51
C GLY A 132 3.23 -5.44 0.81
N ASP A 133 1.93 -5.52 0.62
CA ASP A 133 1.27 -6.53 -0.20
C ASP A 133 1.57 -6.37 -1.69
N SER A 134 1.65 -5.11 -2.10
CA SER A 134 2.16 -4.63 -3.37
C SER A 134 3.05 -3.41 -3.14
N VAL A 135 3.89 -3.08 -4.10
CA VAL A 135 4.67 -1.84 -4.07
C VAL A 135 3.74 -0.63 -3.95
N GLU A 136 2.69 -0.58 -4.79
CA GLU A 136 1.77 0.55 -4.83
C GLU A 136 1.04 0.78 -3.49
N GLU A 137 0.64 -0.28 -2.78
CA GLU A 137 0.04 -0.19 -1.45
C GLU A 137 1.02 0.39 -0.43
N ALA A 138 2.29 -0.06 -0.45
CA ALA A 138 3.30 0.46 0.46
C ALA A 138 3.62 1.95 0.20
N VAL A 139 3.67 2.37 -1.08
CA VAL A 139 3.80 3.79 -1.44
C VAL A 139 2.59 4.60 -0.95
N ALA A 140 1.37 4.11 -1.20
CA ALA A 140 0.14 4.77 -0.79
C ALA A 140 0.04 4.90 0.74
N PHE A 141 0.39 3.86 1.48
CA PHE A 141 0.43 3.85 2.94
C PHE A 141 1.41 4.90 3.48
N THR A 142 2.60 4.96 2.88
CA THR A 142 3.63 5.95 3.25
C THR A 142 3.17 7.36 2.94
N ALA A 143 2.57 7.59 1.78
CA ALA A 143 2.04 8.89 1.40
C ALA A 143 0.93 9.34 2.36
N ALA A 144 -0.03 8.47 2.67
CA ALA A 144 -1.09 8.73 3.65
C ALA A 144 -0.51 9.07 5.03
N THR A 145 0.49 8.31 5.48
CA THR A 145 1.18 8.54 6.77
C THR A 145 1.83 9.93 6.82
N LEU A 146 2.60 10.30 5.80
CA LEU A 146 3.34 11.56 5.79
C LEU A 146 2.43 12.77 5.56
N LEU A 147 1.28 12.59 4.90
CA LEU A 147 0.24 13.63 4.73
C LEU A 147 -0.36 14.11 6.06
N GLU A 148 -0.35 13.27 7.10
CA GLU A 148 -0.82 13.70 8.43
C GLU A 148 0.11 14.71 9.11
N ASN A 149 1.34 14.88 8.60
CA ASN A 149 2.30 15.82 9.13
C ASN A 149 2.68 16.89 8.10
N GLN A 150 2.24 18.14 8.33
CA GLN A 150 2.47 19.24 7.40
C GLN A 150 3.97 19.54 7.18
N VAL A 151 4.81 19.40 8.21
CA VAL A 151 6.25 19.66 8.09
C VAL A 151 6.91 18.64 7.16
N LEU A 152 6.58 17.36 7.31
CA LEU A 152 7.08 16.30 6.43
C LEU A 152 6.50 16.42 5.03
N THR A 153 5.19 16.70 4.91
CA THR A 153 4.52 16.89 3.62
C THR A 153 5.21 17.95 2.75
N GLN A 154 5.58 19.09 3.35
CA GLN A 154 6.23 20.20 2.64
C GLN A 154 7.67 19.89 2.18
N ARG A 155 8.24 18.75 2.61
CA ARG A 155 9.62 18.34 2.33
C ARG A 155 9.70 16.97 1.66
N THR A 156 8.57 16.38 1.27
CA THR A 156 8.49 15.04 0.71
C THR A 156 7.92 15.04 -0.70
N VAL A 157 8.50 14.21 -1.57
CA VAL A 157 7.94 13.92 -2.90
C VAL A 157 7.90 12.43 -3.18
N VAL A 158 7.08 12.03 -4.14
CA VAL A 158 7.04 10.65 -4.66
C VAL A 158 7.72 10.62 -6.03
N VAL A 159 8.77 9.82 -6.16
CA VAL A 159 9.52 9.63 -7.41
C VAL A 159 8.92 8.46 -8.17
N THR A 160 8.20 8.76 -9.24
CA THR A 160 7.43 7.80 -10.04
C THR A 160 8.21 7.24 -11.23
N ASP A 161 9.32 7.88 -11.59
CA ASP A 161 10.26 7.44 -12.62
C ASP A 161 11.70 7.89 -12.28
N LYS A 162 12.71 7.22 -12.84
CA LYS A 162 14.14 7.56 -12.65
C LYS A 162 14.45 9.02 -12.98
N ALA A 163 13.77 9.62 -13.95
CA ALA A 163 13.96 11.04 -14.30
C ALA A 163 13.58 12.00 -13.15
N GLY A 164 12.66 11.60 -12.26
CA GLY A 164 12.23 12.39 -11.11
C GLY A 164 13.34 12.68 -10.11
N TRP A 165 14.39 11.85 -10.06
CA TRP A 165 15.56 12.11 -9.21
C TRP A 165 16.28 13.41 -9.57
N GLN A 166 16.19 13.87 -10.82
CA GLN A 166 16.75 15.18 -11.22
C GLN A 166 16.05 16.34 -10.50
N PHE A 167 14.73 16.22 -10.26
CA PHE A 167 13.99 17.20 -9.48
C PHE A 167 14.46 17.19 -8.03
N VAL A 168 14.62 16.02 -7.42
CA VAL A 168 15.13 15.88 -6.05
C VAL A 168 16.54 16.46 -5.92
N ALA A 169 17.44 16.13 -6.85
CA ALA A 169 18.83 16.59 -6.82
C ALA A 169 18.96 18.12 -6.91
N LYS A 170 18.10 18.78 -7.70
CA LYS A 170 18.09 20.25 -7.85
C LYS A 170 17.47 20.99 -6.66
N ASN A 171 16.72 20.31 -5.82
CA ASN A 171 15.93 20.91 -4.74
C ASN A 171 16.40 20.39 -3.37
N PRO A 172 17.38 21.04 -2.73
CA PRO A 172 17.94 20.60 -1.44
C PRO A 172 16.93 20.59 -0.29
N ASN A 173 15.87 21.40 -0.37
CA ASN A 173 14.83 21.48 0.66
C ASN A 173 13.85 20.28 0.65
N ILE A 174 13.92 19.40 -0.35
CA ILE A 174 13.24 18.10 -0.32
C ILE A 174 14.09 17.18 0.55
N LEU A 175 13.65 16.79 1.74
CA LEU A 175 14.44 15.92 2.62
C LEU A 175 14.08 14.44 2.49
N PHE A 176 12.87 14.15 1.99
CA PHE A 176 12.34 12.80 1.90
C PHE A 176 11.87 12.51 0.48
N ALA A 177 12.18 11.32 -0.03
CA ALA A 177 11.70 10.86 -1.33
C ALA A 177 11.22 9.42 -1.25
N ILE A 178 9.98 9.17 -1.70
CA ILE A 178 9.42 7.82 -1.81
C ILE A 178 9.69 7.30 -3.21
N ALA A 179 10.42 6.19 -3.34
CA ALA A 179 10.62 5.52 -4.63
C ALA A 179 9.36 4.72 -4.99
N ALA A 180 8.52 5.22 -5.90
CA ALA A 180 7.21 4.62 -6.17
C ALA A 180 7.28 3.24 -6.86
N ARG A 181 8.46 2.86 -7.34
CA ARG A 181 8.74 1.62 -8.06
C ARG A 181 10.10 1.08 -7.63
N PRO A 182 10.31 -0.25 -7.63
CA PRO A 182 11.61 -0.83 -7.27
C PRO A 182 12.75 -0.28 -8.12
N GLU A 183 12.51 -0.05 -9.42
CA GLU A 183 13.53 0.47 -10.33
C GLU A 183 13.95 1.91 -9.97
N CYS A 184 13.08 2.70 -9.34
CA CYS A 184 13.43 4.04 -8.87
C CYS A 184 14.44 3.98 -7.71
N ALA A 185 14.46 2.89 -6.94
CA ALA A 185 15.35 2.75 -5.79
C ALA A 185 16.82 2.46 -6.16
N ASP A 186 17.12 2.14 -7.43
CA ASP A 186 18.48 1.78 -7.88
C ASP A 186 19.47 2.95 -7.86
N ALA A 187 19.00 4.18 -8.06
CA ALA A 187 19.87 5.33 -8.31
C ALA A 187 19.33 6.65 -7.71
N PRO A 188 19.01 6.70 -6.41
CA PRO A 188 18.78 7.97 -5.74
C PRO A 188 20.05 8.85 -5.80
N PRO A 189 19.92 10.18 -5.77
CA PRO A 189 21.08 11.05 -5.74
C PRO A 189 21.84 10.86 -4.43
N ASP A 190 23.17 10.75 -4.52
CA ASP A 190 24.04 10.74 -3.35
C ASP A 190 24.13 12.15 -2.76
N ARG A 191 23.21 12.45 -1.83
CA ARG A 191 23.10 13.76 -1.20
C ARG A 191 22.90 13.61 0.30
N ALA A 192 23.78 14.21 1.08
CA ALA A 192 23.65 14.32 2.53
C ALA A 192 22.27 14.91 2.91
N GLY A 193 21.65 14.35 3.94
CA GLY A 193 20.33 14.78 4.39
C GLY A 193 19.15 14.30 3.55
N LEU A 194 19.34 13.58 2.44
CA LEU A 194 18.24 12.90 1.75
C LEU A 194 17.97 11.53 2.38
N LEU A 195 16.74 11.35 2.85
CA LEU A 195 16.19 10.07 3.28
C LEU A 195 15.34 9.47 2.16
N VAL A 196 15.70 8.26 1.72
CA VAL A 196 14.96 7.55 0.68
C VAL A 196 14.09 6.49 1.33
N ILE A 197 12.78 6.56 1.08
CA ILE A 197 11.83 5.56 1.50
C ILE A 197 11.64 4.59 0.32
N ILE A 198 11.82 3.30 0.59
CA ILE A 198 11.85 2.23 -0.41
C ILE A 198 10.71 1.24 -0.14
N PRO A 199 9.52 1.50 -0.70
CA PRO A 199 8.44 0.53 -0.78
C PRO A 199 8.82 -0.69 -1.63
N TYR A 200 8.47 -1.88 -1.17
CA TYR A 200 8.64 -3.12 -1.93
C TYR A 200 7.54 -4.13 -1.59
N ALA A 201 7.27 -5.05 -2.51
CA ALA A 201 6.26 -6.07 -2.30
C ALA A 201 6.79 -7.26 -1.50
N THR A 202 5.90 -7.99 -0.85
CA THR A 202 6.26 -9.19 -0.11
C THR A 202 6.98 -10.24 -0.97
N GLY A 203 6.66 -10.31 -2.26
CA GLY A 203 7.34 -11.19 -3.21
C GLY A 203 8.73 -10.72 -3.64
N ASP A 204 9.01 -9.42 -3.61
CA ASP A 204 10.25 -8.85 -4.17
C ASP A 204 11.53 -9.18 -3.34
N MET A 205 11.48 -10.09 -2.35
CA MET A 205 12.59 -10.38 -1.43
C MET A 205 13.92 -10.78 -2.11
N LYS A 206 13.91 -11.29 -3.35
CA LYS A 206 15.15 -11.60 -4.11
C LYS A 206 15.74 -10.41 -4.85
N ARG A 207 15.01 -9.30 -5.02
CA ARG A 207 15.57 -8.01 -5.41
C ARG A 207 16.10 -7.29 -4.17
N GLN A 208 16.89 -7.98 -3.34
CA GLN A 208 17.73 -7.32 -2.34
C GLN A 208 18.56 -6.27 -3.08
N PHE A 209 18.18 -5.02 -2.82
CA PHE A 209 18.64 -3.83 -3.49
C PHE A 209 20.15 -3.85 -3.73
N LYS A 210 20.58 -3.79 -4.99
CA LYS A 210 21.99 -3.58 -5.34
C LYS A 210 22.37 -2.16 -4.92
N GLY A 211 22.90 -1.97 -3.72
CA GLY A 211 23.32 -0.66 -3.22
C GLY A 211 23.21 -0.52 -1.70
N THR A 212 23.14 0.73 -1.21
CA THR A 212 23.12 1.13 0.21
C THR A 212 22.02 0.44 1.04
N ALA A 213 21.00 -0.14 0.40
CA ALA A 213 19.90 -0.88 1.01
C ALA A 213 20.15 -2.40 1.18
N GLY A 214 21.34 -2.93 0.87
CA GLY A 214 21.68 -4.35 1.06
C GLY A 214 22.00 -4.78 2.52
N ARG A 215 21.68 -3.98 3.54
CA ARG A 215 21.97 -4.23 4.97
C ARG A 215 20.73 -4.38 5.85
N ILE A 216 19.61 -4.69 5.25
CA ILE A 216 18.29 -4.57 5.85
C ILE A 216 17.79 -5.96 6.26
N ASP A 217 18.00 -6.33 7.53
CA ASP A 217 17.28 -7.45 8.14
C ASP A 217 16.59 -7.04 9.46
N ASP A 218 17.07 -5.99 10.17
CA ASP A 218 16.51 -5.59 11.48
C ASP A 218 15.61 -4.34 11.48
N ASP A 219 15.58 -3.55 10.39
CA ASP A 219 14.89 -2.23 10.40
C ASP A 219 13.69 -2.10 9.46
N ASP A 220 13.21 -3.25 8.95
CA ASP A 220 12.05 -3.33 8.06
C ASP A 220 10.74 -2.91 8.74
N ILE A 221 9.95 -2.11 8.01
CA ILE A 221 8.57 -1.77 8.38
C ILE A 221 7.65 -2.64 7.53
N VAL A 222 7.01 -3.62 8.16
CA VAL A 222 6.12 -4.58 7.48
C VAL A 222 4.66 -4.16 7.68
N LEU A 223 3.94 -4.01 6.57
CA LEU A 223 2.51 -3.72 6.57
C LEU A 223 1.72 -5.01 6.73
N ASP A 224 1.42 -5.34 7.98
CA ASP A 224 0.69 -6.56 8.30
C ASP A 224 -0.74 -6.56 7.75
N ARG A 225 -1.28 -7.78 7.67
CA ARG A 225 -2.68 -8.04 7.34
C ARG A 225 -3.57 -7.51 8.46
N ILE A 226 -4.45 -6.59 8.10
CA ILE A 226 -5.52 -6.07 8.99
C ILE A 226 -6.39 -7.26 9.43
N SER A 227 -6.86 -7.27 10.67
CA SER A 227 -7.78 -8.28 11.19
C SER A 227 -9.14 -8.26 10.44
N HIS A 228 -9.91 -9.35 10.53
CA HIS A 228 -11.22 -9.42 9.88
C HIS A 228 -12.16 -8.32 10.38
N HIS A 229 -12.21 -8.10 11.70
CA HIS A 229 -13.08 -7.10 12.30
C HIS A 229 -12.73 -5.68 11.79
N GLU A 230 -11.45 -5.30 11.86
CA GLU A 230 -11.03 -3.96 11.48
C GLU A 230 -11.16 -3.71 9.97
N PHE A 231 -10.92 -4.72 9.13
CA PHE A 231 -11.14 -4.59 7.69
C PHE A 231 -12.63 -4.43 7.36
N ASP A 232 -13.53 -5.16 8.04
CA ASP A 232 -14.97 -5.00 7.90
C ASP A 232 -15.42 -3.58 8.30
N GLN A 233 -14.90 -3.04 9.41
CA GLN A 233 -15.23 -1.68 9.85
C GLN A 233 -14.72 -0.64 8.86
N ALA A 234 -13.47 -0.76 8.41
CA ALA A 234 -12.90 0.15 7.42
C ALA A 234 -13.73 0.16 6.12
N LEU A 235 -14.20 -1.00 5.64
CA LEU A 235 -15.10 -1.06 4.49
C LEU A 235 -16.43 -0.34 4.73
N LYS A 236 -17.03 -0.49 5.92
CA LYS A 236 -18.26 0.22 6.29
C LYS A 236 -18.06 1.74 6.33
N GLU A 237 -16.93 2.21 6.85
CA GLU A 237 -16.56 3.62 6.87
C GLU A 237 -16.36 4.20 5.45
N LEU A 238 -15.91 3.37 4.50
CA LEU A 238 -15.87 3.71 3.07
C LEU A 238 -17.24 3.73 2.39
N GLY A 239 -18.32 3.41 3.12
CA GLY A 239 -19.69 3.39 2.62
C GLY A 239 -20.11 2.06 1.98
N VAL A 240 -19.41 0.95 2.28
CA VAL A 240 -19.84 -0.40 1.90
C VAL A 240 -20.92 -0.89 2.87
N GLU A 241 -22.01 -1.42 2.33
CA GLU A 241 -23.09 -2.02 3.13
C GLU A 241 -22.60 -3.16 4.02
N GLU A 242 -23.17 -3.32 5.22
CA GLU A 242 -22.63 -4.25 6.24
C GLU A 242 -22.51 -5.71 5.76
N ASN A 243 -23.52 -6.21 5.06
CA ASN A 243 -23.50 -7.58 4.55
C ASN A 243 -22.42 -7.77 3.47
N ASP A 244 -22.20 -6.73 2.66
CA ASP A 244 -21.15 -6.74 1.65
C ASP A 244 -19.76 -6.61 2.25
N ALA A 245 -19.60 -5.83 3.33
CA ALA A 245 -18.32 -5.69 4.02
C ALA A 245 -17.78 -7.05 4.52
N ARG A 246 -18.62 -7.84 5.20
CA ARG A 246 -18.26 -9.20 5.66
C ARG A 246 -17.88 -10.12 4.51
N ARG A 247 -18.66 -10.07 3.42
CA ARG A 247 -18.40 -10.86 2.21
C ARG A 247 -17.08 -10.46 1.56
N LEU A 248 -16.82 -9.16 1.44
CA LEU A 248 -15.63 -8.59 0.82
C LEU A 248 -14.36 -8.84 1.62
N SER A 249 -14.44 -8.90 2.95
CA SER A 249 -13.33 -9.28 3.82
C SER A 249 -12.78 -10.67 3.50
N GLY A 250 -13.68 -11.63 3.25
CA GLY A 250 -13.31 -12.96 2.75
C GLY A 250 -12.81 -12.93 1.30
N LEU A 251 -13.51 -12.23 0.41
CA LEU A 251 -13.17 -12.13 -1.02
C LEU A 251 -11.86 -11.42 -1.32
N CYS A 252 -11.45 -10.46 -0.48
CA CYS A 252 -10.24 -9.68 -0.70
C CYS A 252 -9.05 -10.22 0.09
N GLY A 253 -9.24 -11.26 0.91
CA GLY A 253 -8.19 -11.75 1.81
C GLY A 253 -7.64 -10.66 2.75
N ARG A 254 -8.44 -9.63 3.05
CA ARG A 254 -8.04 -8.41 3.80
C ARG A 254 -6.82 -7.69 3.17
N SER A 255 -6.82 -7.61 1.84
CA SER A 255 -5.82 -6.88 1.05
C SER A 255 -6.46 -5.67 0.38
N TRP A 256 -5.91 -4.48 0.65
CA TRP A 256 -6.29 -3.26 -0.06
C TRP A 256 -5.88 -3.31 -1.53
N SER A 257 -4.76 -3.98 -1.85
CA SER A 257 -4.34 -4.24 -3.24
C SER A 257 -5.39 -5.07 -4.00
N VAL A 258 -5.88 -6.17 -3.40
CA VAL A 258 -6.97 -6.99 -3.99
C VAL A 258 -8.26 -6.22 -4.08
N PHE A 259 -8.68 -5.53 -3.01
CA PHE A 259 -9.90 -4.72 -3.01
C PHE A 259 -9.87 -3.67 -4.11
N ARG A 260 -8.76 -2.91 -4.21
CA ARG A 260 -8.59 -1.87 -5.24
C ARG A 260 -8.74 -2.45 -6.63
N ARG A 261 -8.11 -3.61 -6.88
CA ARG A 261 -8.17 -4.29 -8.17
C ARG A 261 -9.58 -4.80 -8.51
N GLN A 262 -10.24 -5.50 -7.59
CA GLN A 262 -11.59 -6.03 -7.83
C GLN A 262 -12.62 -4.92 -8.06
N HIS A 263 -12.46 -3.81 -7.36
CA HIS A 263 -13.32 -2.64 -7.46
C HIS A 263 -12.83 -1.60 -8.46
N ALA A 264 -11.80 -1.92 -9.25
CA ALA A 264 -11.22 -0.98 -10.18
C ALA A 264 -12.22 -0.59 -11.27
N THR A 265 -12.21 0.67 -11.70
CA THR A 265 -12.97 1.11 -12.89
C THR A 265 -12.21 0.85 -14.18
N ASN A 266 -10.87 0.91 -14.13
CA ASN A 266 -10.00 0.66 -15.26
C ASN A 266 -9.75 -0.86 -15.44
N PRO A 267 -10.11 -1.46 -16.60
CA PRO A 267 -9.86 -2.87 -16.88
C PRO A 267 -8.38 -3.30 -16.76
N ALA A 268 -7.44 -2.39 -17.06
CA ALA A 268 -6.01 -2.69 -16.95
C ALA A 268 -5.58 -2.97 -15.50
N ILE A 269 -6.27 -2.38 -14.51
CA ILE A 269 -5.99 -2.64 -13.09
C ILE A 269 -6.62 -3.97 -12.67
N ARG A 270 -7.80 -4.31 -13.21
CA ARG A 270 -8.50 -5.57 -12.94
C ARG A 270 -7.70 -6.80 -13.37
N SER A 271 -6.79 -6.65 -14.33
CA SER A 271 -5.95 -7.72 -14.86
C SER A 271 -4.51 -7.58 -14.32
N PRO A 272 -4.15 -8.28 -13.24
CA PRO A 272 -2.83 -8.16 -12.64
C PRO A 272 -1.77 -8.84 -13.52
N ALA A 273 -0.54 -8.34 -13.48
CA ALA A 273 0.56 -8.77 -14.35
C ALA A 273 0.90 -10.26 -14.21
N TRP A 274 0.69 -10.85 -13.03
CA TRP A 274 0.94 -12.26 -12.78
C TRP A 274 0.00 -13.20 -13.56
N LEU A 275 -1.12 -12.73 -14.12
CA LEU A 275 -1.97 -13.54 -14.99
C LEU A 275 -1.25 -13.93 -16.28
N ASP A 276 -0.46 -13.03 -16.84
CA ASP A 276 0.22 -13.24 -18.13
C ASP A 276 1.65 -13.75 -17.95
N HIS A 277 2.03 -14.08 -16.71
CA HIS A 277 3.32 -14.66 -16.39
C HIS A 277 3.46 -16.07 -17.01
N PRO A 278 4.61 -16.46 -17.57
CA PRO A 278 4.80 -17.77 -18.21
C PRO A 278 4.45 -18.96 -17.31
N ASN A 279 4.66 -18.81 -16.01
CA ASN A 279 4.42 -19.86 -15.00
C ASN A 279 3.01 -19.79 -14.39
N ALA A 280 2.12 -18.90 -14.87
CA ALA A 280 0.79 -18.71 -14.30
C ALA A 280 -0.11 -19.94 -14.38
N SER A 281 0.17 -20.90 -15.28
CA SER A 281 -0.61 -22.14 -15.41
C SER A 281 -0.67 -22.94 -14.09
N VAL A 282 0.34 -22.85 -13.23
CA VAL A 282 0.36 -23.54 -11.93
C VAL A 282 -0.75 -23.06 -10.98
N LEU A 283 -1.30 -21.87 -11.22
CA LEU A 283 -2.38 -21.30 -10.42
C LEU A 283 -3.67 -22.12 -10.50
N SER A 284 -3.85 -22.95 -11.54
CA SER A 284 -4.98 -23.90 -11.62
C SER A 284 -5.03 -24.80 -10.39
N LEU A 285 -3.89 -25.23 -9.86
CA LEU A 285 -3.81 -26.07 -8.66
C LEU A 285 -4.30 -25.33 -7.42
N LEU A 286 -3.97 -24.05 -7.27
CA LEU A 286 -4.47 -23.23 -6.17
C LEU A 286 -5.97 -22.96 -6.30
N CYS A 287 -6.50 -22.81 -7.50
CA CYS A 287 -7.95 -22.74 -7.72
C CYS A 287 -8.66 -24.02 -7.28
N LEU A 288 -8.12 -25.19 -7.64
CA LEU A 288 -8.76 -26.48 -7.43
C LEU A 288 -8.60 -27.01 -6.00
N VAL A 289 -7.40 -26.90 -5.43
CA VAL A 289 -7.03 -27.50 -4.13
C VAL A 289 -7.09 -26.47 -2.99
N GLY A 290 -6.96 -25.19 -3.30
CA GLY A 290 -6.99 -24.09 -2.31
C GLY A 290 -5.68 -23.90 -1.56
N SER A 291 -5.21 -24.94 -0.85
CA SER A 291 -3.90 -24.94 -0.18
C SER A 291 -3.37 -26.34 0.08
N TRP A 292 -2.07 -26.47 0.27
CA TRP A 292 -1.42 -27.75 0.61
C TRP A 292 -0.09 -27.52 1.33
N SER A 293 0.50 -28.58 1.89
CA SER A 293 1.82 -28.56 2.50
C SER A 293 2.87 -29.28 1.65
N SER A 294 3.97 -28.62 1.33
CA SER A 294 5.13 -29.22 0.64
C SER A 294 5.85 -30.29 1.47
N ALA A 295 5.59 -30.34 2.78
CA ALA A 295 6.13 -31.36 3.68
C ALA A 295 5.32 -32.67 3.68
N LYS A 296 4.10 -32.68 3.11
CA LYS A 296 3.25 -33.87 3.04
C LYS A 296 3.45 -34.57 1.68
N ASP A 297 4.02 -35.77 1.70
CA ASP A 297 4.26 -36.55 0.47
C ASP A 297 2.96 -36.80 -0.31
N ALA A 298 1.87 -37.09 0.41
CA ALA A 298 0.54 -37.27 -0.18
C ALA A 298 0.04 -36.04 -0.95
N ASP A 299 0.28 -34.82 -0.42
CA ASP A 299 -0.09 -33.57 -1.10
C ASP A 299 0.73 -33.41 -2.39
N ARG A 300 2.06 -33.66 -2.31
CA ARG A 300 2.96 -33.57 -3.47
C ARG A 300 2.58 -34.55 -4.57
N ASP A 301 2.22 -35.77 -4.20
CA ASP A 301 1.79 -36.82 -5.12
C ASP A 301 0.45 -36.45 -5.77
N ALA A 302 -0.55 -36.04 -4.98
CA ALA A 302 -1.86 -35.62 -5.50
C ALA A 302 -1.73 -34.47 -6.50
N LEU A 303 -0.95 -33.44 -6.18
CA LEU A 303 -0.71 -32.30 -7.07
C LEU A 303 0.01 -32.70 -8.35
N SER A 304 0.99 -33.60 -8.26
CA SER A 304 1.69 -34.12 -9.44
C SER A 304 0.74 -34.85 -10.38
N GLN A 305 -0.21 -35.62 -9.84
CA GLN A 305 -1.24 -36.31 -10.62
C GLN A 305 -2.21 -35.30 -11.27
N ILE A 306 -2.69 -34.30 -10.54
CA ILE A 306 -3.61 -33.27 -11.07
C ILE A 306 -2.92 -32.49 -12.19
N ALA A 307 -1.69 -32.03 -11.96
CA ALA A 307 -0.94 -31.24 -12.92
C ALA A 307 -0.41 -32.06 -14.11
N GLY A 308 -0.29 -33.37 -13.97
CA GLY A 308 0.33 -34.24 -14.98
C GLY A 308 1.85 -34.00 -15.15
N ARG A 309 2.52 -33.47 -14.12
CA ARG A 309 3.96 -33.17 -14.11
C ARG A 309 4.55 -33.30 -12.71
N SER A 310 5.87 -33.29 -12.58
CA SER A 310 6.53 -33.46 -11.28
C SER A 310 6.25 -32.30 -10.31
N TYR A 311 6.20 -32.62 -9.02
CA TYR A 311 6.12 -31.61 -7.96
C TYR A 311 7.26 -30.60 -8.01
N GLU A 312 8.48 -31.02 -8.35
CA GLU A 312 9.62 -30.10 -8.51
C GLU A 312 9.34 -29.00 -9.55
N SER A 313 8.70 -29.35 -10.68
CA SER A 313 8.30 -28.35 -11.68
C SER A 313 7.21 -27.43 -11.16
N ILE A 314 6.26 -27.95 -10.39
CA ILE A 314 5.19 -27.17 -9.75
C ILE A 314 5.79 -26.17 -8.76
N GLU A 315 6.67 -26.63 -7.88
CA GLU A 315 7.33 -25.81 -6.87
C GLU A 315 8.20 -24.71 -7.49
N ARG A 316 8.95 -25.01 -8.56
CA ARG A 316 9.73 -24.01 -9.29
C ARG A 316 8.85 -22.88 -9.85
N ASP A 317 7.68 -23.23 -10.40
CA ASP A 317 6.74 -22.24 -10.93
C ASP A 317 6.15 -21.36 -9.81
N LEU A 318 5.79 -21.97 -8.68
CA LEU A 318 5.27 -21.26 -7.51
C LEU A 318 6.30 -20.32 -6.90
N LEU A 319 7.54 -20.76 -6.73
CA LEU A 319 8.65 -19.94 -6.25
C LEU A 319 8.95 -18.75 -7.18
N SER A 320 8.69 -18.91 -8.48
CA SER A 320 8.83 -17.82 -9.46
C SER A 320 7.71 -16.80 -9.33
N LEU A 321 6.46 -17.26 -9.12
CA LEU A 321 5.30 -16.38 -8.95
C LEU A 321 5.30 -15.69 -7.59
N GLU A 322 5.77 -16.39 -6.54
CA GLU A 322 5.95 -15.84 -5.19
C GLU A 322 6.80 -14.57 -5.23
N GLN A 323 7.77 -14.50 -6.14
CA GLN A 323 8.72 -13.40 -6.23
C GLN A 323 8.17 -12.12 -6.88
N LEU A 324 6.94 -12.15 -7.38
CA LEU A 324 6.35 -11.03 -8.10
C LEU A 324 5.77 -9.98 -7.14
N ASP A 325 5.75 -8.73 -7.60
CA ASP A 325 4.89 -7.71 -7.03
C ASP A 325 3.43 -8.19 -7.04
N ASP A 326 2.74 -7.92 -5.93
CA ASP A 326 1.37 -8.33 -5.69
C ASP A 326 1.07 -9.79 -6.03
N SER A 327 2.02 -10.69 -5.70
CA SER A 327 1.89 -12.14 -5.93
C SER A 327 0.52 -12.69 -5.49
N PRO A 328 -0.14 -13.55 -6.28
CA PRO A 328 -1.41 -14.17 -5.90
C PRO A 328 -1.21 -15.31 -4.89
N ILE A 329 0.02 -15.59 -4.48
CA ILE A 329 0.42 -16.74 -3.67
C ILE A 329 0.97 -16.25 -2.33
N ILE A 330 0.64 -16.99 -1.28
CA ILE A 330 1.25 -16.88 0.04
C ILE A 330 1.90 -18.22 0.35
N HIS A 331 3.15 -18.16 0.80
CA HIS A 331 3.93 -19.30 1.25
C HIS A 331 4.32 -19.10 2.72
N ILE A 332 3.83 -19.96 3.62
CA ILE A 332 4.08 -19.87 5.06
C ILE A 332 4.66 -21.20 5.54
N GLY A 333 5.94 -21.19 5.90
CA GLY A 333 6.65 -22.42 6.27
C GLY A 333 6.70 -23.37 5.08
N THR A 334 5.88 -24.41 5.12
CA THR A 334 5.74 -25.41 4.04
C THR A 334 4.39 -25.30 3.32
N VAL A 335 3.51 -24.38 3.74
CA VAL A 335 2.14 -24.29 3.24
C VAL A 335 2.06 -23.30 2.09
N TRP A 336 1.60 -23.78 0.94
CA TRP A 336 1.24 -22.97 -0.22
C TRP A 336 -0.26 -22.69 -0.21
N LYS A 337 -0.65 -21.42 -0.40
CA LYS A 337 -2.06 -21.03 -0.51
C LYS A 337 -2.24 -19.78 -1.36
N ALA A 338 -3.45 -19.54 -1.84
CA ALA A 338 -3.77 -18.30 -2.55
C ALA A 338 -3.89 -17.12 -1.57
N LYS A 339 -3.45 -15.93 -2.00
CA LYS A 339 -3.61 -14.65 -1.29
C LYS A 339 -5.10 -14.33 -1.07
N SER A 340 -5.87 -14.44 -2.15
CA SER A 340 -7.33 -14.48 -2.12
C SER A 340 -7.82 -15.62 -3.04
N PRO A 341 -8.30 -16.74 -2.46
CA PRO A 341 -8.80 -17.87 -3.25
C PRO A 341 -9.96 -17.50 -4.18
N LEU A 342 -10.88 -16.66 -3.69
CA LEU A 342 -12.07 -16.28 -4.45
C LEU A 342 -11.74 -15.29 -5.57
N GLU A 343 -10.78 -14.38 -5.35
CA GLU A 343 -10.25 -13.56 -6.44
C GLU A 343 -9.58 -14.44 -7.50
N LEU A 344 -8.69 -15.33 -7.06
CA LEU A 344 -7.94 -16.18 -7.96
C LEU A 344 -8.88 -17.01 -8.83
N MET A 345 -9.92 -17.58 -8.23
CA MET A 345 -10.98 -18.28 -8.96
C MET A 345 -11.66 -17.36 -9.98
N ALA A 346 -12.08 -16.16 -9.58
CA ALA A 346 -12.77 -15.22 -10.48
C ALA A 346 -11.91 -14.80 -11.69
N LEU A 347 -10.59 -14.67 -11.51
CA LEU A 347 -9.66 -14.25 -12.57
C LEU A 347 -9.13 -15.41 -13.42
N PHE A 348 -8.97 -16.60 -12.83
CA PHE A 348 -8.23 -17.71 -13.44
C PHE A 348 -9.10 -18.92 -13.81
N ALA A 349 -10.33 -19.06 -13.30
CA ALA A 349 -11.17 -20.24 -13.54
C ALA A 349 -11.34 -20.58 -15.03
N GLY A 350 -11.49 -19.55 -15.88
CA GLY A 350 -11.66 -19.74 -17.33
C GLY A 350 -10.41 -20.26 -18.05
N ARG A 351 -9.27 -20.40 -17.36
CA ARG A 351 -8.01 -20.92 -17.89
C ARG A 351 -7.73 -22.37 -17.44
N ILE A 352 -8.59 -22.95 -16.61
CA ILE A 352 -8.46 -24.34 -16.16
C ILE A 352 -8.93 -25.25 -17.30
N SER A 353 -8.08 -26.20 -17.71
CA SER A 353 -8.41 -27.11 -18.81
C SER A 353 -9.30 -28.27 -18.35
N GLU A 354 -10.15 -28.78 -19.25
CA GLU A 354 -11.00 -29.95 -18.99
C GLU A 354 -10.17 -31.18 -18.54
N PRO A 355 -9.01 -31.51 -19.13
CA PRO A 355 -8.18 -32.61 -18.64
C PRO A 355 -7.63 -32.40 -17.22
N GLU A 356 -7.35 -31.16 -16.81
CA GLU A 356 -6.96 -30.88 -15.41
C GLU A 356 -8.12 -31.10 -14.45
N LEU A 357 -9.34 -30.68 -14.82
CA LEU A 357 -10.55 -30.90 -14.04
C LEU A 357 -10.85 -32.40 -13.87
N ASP A 358 -10.73 -33.19 -14.94
CA ASP A 358 -10.94 -34.64 -14.88
C ASP A 358 -9.97 -35.32 -13.91
N ARG A 359 -8.67 -34.99 -13.99
CA ARG A 359 -7.67 -35.53 -13.07
C ARG A 359 -7.90 -35.08 -11.63
N PHE A 360 -8.36 -33.85 -11.41
CA PHE A 360 -8.76 -33.37 -10.09
C PHE A 360 -9.94 -34.17 -9.52
N CYS A 361 -11.02 -34.33 -10.29
CA CYS A 361 -12.19 -35.12 -9.88
C CYS A 361 -11.81 -36.57 -9.56
N GLU A 362 -10.91 -37.17 -10.34
CA GLU A 362 -10.40 -38.51 -10.06
C GLU A 362 -9.61 -38.56 -8.73
N GLN A 363 -8.71 -37.60 -8.47
CA GLN A 363 -7.98 -37.56 -7.20
C GLN A 363 -8.92 -37.35 -6.01
N VAL A 364 -9.89 -36.44 -6.11
CA VAL A 364 -10.91 -36.22 -5.07
C VAL A 364 -11.69 -37.52 -4.83
N GLY A 365 -12.10 -38.21 -5.89
CA GLY A 365 -12.79 -39.50 -5.77
C GLY A 365 -11.94 -40.55 -5.06
N ARG A 366 -10.64 -40.65 -5.38
CA ARG A 366 -9.71 -41.57 -4.70
C ARG A 366 -9.53 -41.24 -3.22
N ILE A 367 -9.40 -39.97 -2.86
CA ILE A 367 -9.21 -39.51 -1.48
C ILE A 367 -10.49 -39.77 -0.66
N LEU A 368 -11.65 -39.35 -1.16
CA LEU A 368 -12.93 -39.51 -0.47
C LEU A 368 -13.41 -40.97 -0.39
N SER A 369 -12.89 -41.86 -1.23
CA SER A 369 -13.19 -43.29 -1.18
C SER A 369 -12.31 -44.08 -0.22
N LYS A 370 -11.30 -43.45 0.39
CA LYS A 370 -10.50 -44.12 1.42
C LYS A 370 -11.37 -44.37 2.66
N PRO A 371 -11.29 -45.55 3.30
CA PRO A 371 -11.99 -45.81 4.56
C PRO A 371 -11.59 -44.75 5.59
N ASP A 372 -12.55 -44.17 6.30
CA ASP A 372 -12.27 -43.22 7.37
C ASP A 372 -11.55 -43.97 8.51
N PRO A 373 -10.25 -43.71 8.75
CA PRO A 373 -9.48 -44.42 9.76
C PRO A 373 -10.02 -44.17 11.18
N ILE A 374 -10.81 -43.12 11.40
CA ILE A 374 -11.47 -42.80 12.68
C ILE A 374 -12.79 -43.57 12.81
N ALA A 375 -13.52 -43.78 11.71
CA ALA A 375 -14.75 -44.58 11.72
C ALA A 375 -14.49 -46.04 12.07
N ASP A 376 -13.32 -46.58 11.72
CA ASP A 376 -12.90 -47.94 12.03
C ASP A 376 -12.40 -48.13 13.48
N LEU A 377 -12.20 -47.06 14.25
CA LEU A 377 -11.84 -47.15 15.67
C LEU A 377 -13.05 -47.47 16.56
N PRO A 378 -12.88 -48.27 17.63
CA PRO A 378 -13.90 -48.44 18.67
C PRO A 378 -14.35 -47.10 19.27
N SER A 379 -15.62 -46.98 19.68
CA SER A 379 -16.22 -45.70 20.10
C SER A 379 -15.45 -44.99 21.22
N GLU A 380 -14.75 -45.72 22.08
CA GLU A 380 -13.92 -45.17 23.17
C GLU A 380 -12.59 -44.58 22.66
N GLU A 381 -12.08 -45.05 21.52
CA GLU A 381 -10.80 -44.63 20.93
C GLU A 381 -10.96 -43.48 19.93
N ARG A 382 -12.17 -43.28 19.38
CA ARG A 382 -12.49 -42.18 18.45
C ARG A 382 -12.21 -40.80 19.07
N THR A 383 -12.51 -40.63 20.35
CA THR A 383 -12.29 -39.37 21.09
C THR A 383 -10.80 -39.06 21.33
N MET A 384 -9.92 -40.07 21.23
CA MET A 384 -8.46 -39.94 21.42
C MET A 384 -7.68 -39.95 20.09
N ALA A 385 -8.34 -40.11 18.94
CA ALA A 385 -7.70 -40.22 17.63
C ALA A 385 -6.77 -39.03 17.31
N GLY A 386 -7.21 -37.79 17.58
CA GLY A 386 -6.41 -36.58 17.39
C GLY A 386 -5.19 -36.47 18.33
N PHE A 387 -5.24 -37.07 19.52
CA PHE A 387 -4.10 -37.11 20.45
C PHE A 387 -3.08 -38.21 20.10
N ARG A 388 -3.48 -39.22 19.34
CA ARG A 388 -2.63 -40.33 18.88
C ARG A 388 -2.03 -40.12 17.48
N GLY A 389 -2.26 -38.95 16.87
CA GLY A 389 -1.78 -38.65 15.53
C GLY A 389 -2.51 -39.40 14.41
N VAL A 390 -3.71 -39.92 14.67
CA VAL A 390 -4.58 -40.47 13.63
C VAL A 390 -5.33 -39.29 13.01
N GLU A 391 -4.79 -38.77 11.91
CA GLU A 391 -5.43 -37.72 11.12
C GLU A 391 -6.30 -38.33 10.02
N ILE A 392 -7.38 -37.62 9.67
CA ILE A 392 -8.09 -37.85 8.41
C ILE A 392 -7.10 -37.52 7.29
N GLN A 393 -6.83 -38.49 6.41
CA GLN A 393 -5.88 -38.32 5.30
C GLN A 393 -6.31 -37.24 4.31
#